data_AF-A0A9W9U2J0-F1
#
_entry.id   AF-A0A9W9U2J0-F1
#
_cell.length_a   1.000
_cell.length_b   1.000
_cell.length_c   1.000
_cell.angle_alpha   90.00
_cell.angle_beta   90.00
_cell.angle_gamma   90.00
#
_symmetry.space_group_name_H-M   'P 1'
#
loop_
_entity.id
_entity.type
_entity.pdbx_description
1 polymer ?
#
loop_
_entity_poly.entity_id
_entity_poly.type
_entity_poly.pdbx_seq_one_letter_code
_entity_poly.pdbx_strand_id
1 'polypeptide(L)'
;MPRTTRATAPKEEPKSEDKKTLVAAKPSKTFILPSPTSAHARLLSLPNPQSGELSRYFFCPERGIYEFTVVASPPTAARSILYTPKSQEPNIALEDEKEKDVPSVTASVAKKAELLIATPIDTLFFLAHLFSISTKSGQSLFQPLDDIIDSNDDLHPHFRHVLYDETFRSTLLARAEAICETVEAGDEKMLRFSEMKLLKELIAKAERMAVQGLPASLEERFIRQALAAPLMAVKREESLAGQAPKDEEASSRSEVRQDSPSTVATTSTPSVSTPAGESTPAPGEDSDSTDNVRRLQRIVTVLSFMKESYLSQSLCSRIDEILASPETPLDLKPLHDRLKQLVELRTEAFASRNMSDFSRKRGLDDEEMESRADKKRKKEEEEKVKKAAESQAVRNLKKVNTTGMKKMSDFFGKAAAKKKT
;
A
#
# COMPACT_ATOMS: atom_id res chain seq x y z
N MET A 1 48.37 60.58 24.08
CA MET A 1 47.64 61.56 23.24
C MET A 1 48.63 62.06 22.19
N PRO A 2 48.36 62.14 20.88
CA PRO A 2 47.10 62.07 20.13
C PRO A 2 47.08 60.97 19.04
N ARG A 3 46.14 61.09 18.09
CA ARG A 3 45.43 60.10 17.27
C ARG A 3 45.61 60.43 15.77
N THR A 4 45.27 59.44 14.91
CA THR A 4 44.85 59.54 13.48
C THR A 4 45.97 59.71 12.42
N THR A 5 45.98 59.13 11.20
CA THR A 5 44.97 58.55 10.29
C THR A 5 45.58 57.56 9.26
N ARG A 6 44.85 56.45 8.98
CA ARG A 6 44.41 55.88 7.67
C ARG A 6 45.36 55.80 6.45
N ALA A 7 45.60 54.58 5.94
CA ALA A 7 45.12 54.13 4.61
C ALA A 7 45.56 52.67 4.29
N THR A 8 44.58 51.90 3.83
CA THR A 8 44.61 50.47 3.48
C THR A 8 45.12 50.26 2.05
N ALA A 9 46.01 49.28 1.83
CA ALA A 9 46.39 48.80 0.49
C ALA A 9 45.59 47.52 0.16
N PRO A 10 45.05 47.35 -1.07
CA PRO A 10 44.29 46.16 -1.44
C PRO A 10 45.17 44.93 -1.68
N LYS A 11 44.76 43.80 -1.12
CA LYS A 11 45.27 42.45 -1.41
C LYS A 11 44.68 41.92 -2.71
N GLU A 12 45.51 41.18 -3.44
CA GLU A 12 45.21 40.44 -4.67
C GLU A 12 43.92 39.61 -4.57
N GLU A 13 43.09 39.72 -5.59
CA GLU A 13 41.91 38.88 -5.81
C GLU A 13 42.34 37.51 -6.39
N PRO A 14 41.85 36.38 -5.86
CA PRO A 14 42.01 35.09 -6.49
C PRO A 14 41.06 34.98 -7.69
N LYS A 15 41.61 34.51 -8.82
CA LYS A 15 40.91 34.17 -10.06
C LYS A 15 39.62 33.41 -9.76
N SER A 16 38.50 33.95 -10.21
CA SER A 16 37.20 33.28 -10.19
C SER A 16 37.26 32.02 -11.04
N GLU A 17 37.18 30.86 -10.40
CA GLU A 17 36.81 29.62 -11.08
C GLU A 17 35.40 29.80 -11.68
N ASP A 18 35.33 29.83 -13.01
CA ASP A 18 34.08 29.77 -13.75
C ASP A 18 33.36 28.46 -13.40
N LYS A 19 32.47 28.52 -12.41
CA LYS A 19 31.44 27.50 -12.20
C LYS A 19 30.53 27.51 -13.42
N LYS A 20 30.84 26.67 -14.42
CA LYS A 20 29.93 26.32 -15.50
C LYS A 20 28.62 25.84 -14.89
N THR A 21 27.66 26.76 -14.84
CA THR A 21 26.33 26.48 -14.32
C THR A 21 25.66 25.55 -15.33
N LEU A 22 25.36 24.33 -14.90
CA LEU A 22 24.59 23.38 -15.71
C LEU A 22 23.25 24.03 -16.05
N VAL A 23 23.02 24.27 -17.34
CA VAL A 23 21.77 24.87 -17.82
C VAL A 23 20.64 23.91 -17.45
N ALA A 24 19.67 24.41 -16.68
CA ALA A 24 18.45 23.69 -16.36
C ALA A 24 17.61 23.55 -17.65
N ALA A 25 17.91 22.52 -18.43
CA ALA A 25 17.22 22.23 -19.67
C ALA A 25 15.76 21.84 -19.42
N LYS A 26 14.94 21.92 -20.49
CA LYS A 26 13.53 21.51 -20.60
C LYS A 26 13.24 20.27 -19.74
N PRO A 27 12.05 20.17 -19.10
CA PRO A 27 11.73 19.05 -18.21
C PRO A 27 11.89 17.73 -18.96
N SER A 28 12.95 17.00 -18.62
CA SER A 28 13.31 15.71 -19.20
C SER A 28 12.77 14.60 -18.31
N LYS A 29 12.00 13.69 -18.91
CA LYS A 29 11.48 12.48 -18.25
C LYS A 29 12.24 11.27 -18.76
N THR A 30 12.60 10.35 -17.87
CA THR A 30 13.23 9.08 -18.26
C THR A 30 12.15 8.02 -18.45
N PHE A 31 12.17 7.35 -19.60
CA PHE A 31 11.26 6.25 -19.91
C PHE A 31 12.04 4.94 -20.10
N ILE A 32 11.51 3.86 -19.56
CA ILE A 32 11.89 2.49 -19.94
C ILE A 32 10.79 1.96 -20.84
N LEU A 33 11.12 1.82 -22.13
CA LEU A 33 10.22 1.31 -23.16
C LEU A 33 10.60 -0.13 -23.53
N PRO A 34 9.64 -0.93 -23.98
CA PRO A 34 9.90 -2.29 -24.44
C PRO A 34 10.80 -2.32 -25.69
N SER A 35 11.77 -3.24 -25.72
CA SER A 35 12.86 -3.26 -26.71
C SER A 35 12.41 -3.48 -28.17
N PRO A 36 11.49 -4.41 -28.51
CA PRO A 36 10.86 -4.42 -29.82
C PRO A 36 9.62 -3.53 -29.80
N THR A 37 9.75 -2.37 -30.44
CA THR A 37 8.69 -1.36 -30.60
C THR A 37 8.43 -1.16 -32.10
N SER A 38 7.16 -1.21 -32.51
CA SER A 38 6.76 -0.95 -33.91
C SER A 38 6.97 0.52 -34.28
N ALA A 39 7.19 0.81 -35.57
CA ALA A 39 7.34 2.18 -36.08
C ALA A 39 6.08 3.05 -35.84
N HIS A 40 4.93 2.41 -35.66
CA HIS A 40 3.64 3.04 -35.37
C HIS A 40 3.36 3.20 -33.87
N ALA A 41 4.31 2.88 -32.99
CA ALA A 41 4.09 3.04 -31.56
C ALA A 41 4.02 4.53 -31.16
N ARG A 42 3.04 4.87 -30.31
CA ARG A 42 2.75 6.25 -29.92
C ARG A 42 2.43 6.36 -28.44
N LEU A 43 2.70 7.54 -27.88
CA LEU A 43 2.20 7.94 -26.57
C LEU A 43 0.80 8.50 -26.74
N LEU A 44 -0.19 7.86 -26.12
CA LEU A 44 -1.59 8.23 -26.20
C LEU A 44 -2.13 8.64 -24.83
N SER A 45 -3.28 9.31 -24.85
CA SER A 45 -4.04 9.62 -23.64
C SER A 45 -5.32 8.78 -23.66
N LEU A 46 -5.44 7.83 -22.75
CA LEU A 46 -6.60 6.93 -22.66
C LEU A 46 -7.27 7.12 -21.30
N PRO A 47 -8.60 6.90 -21.20
CA PRO A 47 -9.28 6.88 -19.91
C PRO A 47 -8.77 5.70 -19.07
N ASN A 48 -8.49 5.93 -17.80
CA ASN A 48 -8.16 4.87 -16.86
C ASN A 48 -9.38 3.95 -16.68
N PRO A 49 -9.24 2.62 -16.84
CA PRO A 49 -10.39 1.71 -16.76
C PRO A 49 -11.08 1.69 -15.37
N GLN A 50 -10.37 2.06 -14.31
CA GLN A 50 -10.94 2.19 -12.97
C GLN A 50 -11.69 3.52 -12.78
N SER A 51 -11.02 4.65 -13.01
CA SER A 51 -11.53 5.98 -12.64
C SER A 51 -12.18 6.75 -13.79
N GLY A 52 -11.92 6.37 -15.04
CA GLY A 52 -12.29 7.11 -16.25
C GLY A 52 -11.38 8.32 -16.54
N GLU A 53 -10.46 8.67 -15.65
CA GLU A 53 -9.59 9.84 -15.82
C GLU A 53 -8.53 9.62 -16.91
N LEU A 54 -8.24 10.66 -17.69
CA LEU A 54 -7.26 10.57 -18.77
C LEU A 54 -5.84 10.40 -18.23
N SER A 55 -5.21 9.28 -18.58
CA SER A 55 -3.83 8.94 -18.24
C SER A 55 -3.00 8.69 -19.49
N ARG A 56 -1.66 8.79 -19.37
CA ARG A 56 -0.75 8.54 -20.49
C ARG A 56 -0.47 7.05 -20.59
N TYR A 57 -0.58 6.51 -21.80
CA TYR A 57 -0.25 5.13 -22.13
C TYR A 57 0.68 5.10 -23.34
N PHE A 58 1.42 4.02 -23.48
CA PHE A 58 2.19 3.71 -24.67
C PHE A 58 1.46 2.62 -25.44
N PHE A 59 1.12 2.90 -26.70
CA PHE A 59 0.42 1.96 -27.57
C PHE A 59 1.36 1.49 -28.66
N CYS A 60 1.44 0.18 -28.84
CA CYS A 60 2.14 -0.46 -29.94
C CYS A 60 1.14 -1.38 -30.65
N PRO A 61 0.77 -1.13 -31.91
CA PRO A 61 -0.30 -1.89 -32.58
C PRO A 61 -0.07 -3.41 -32.61
N GLU A 62 1.20 -3.84 -32.74
CA GLU A 62 1.59 -5.25 -32.74
C GLU A 62 1.61 -5.92 -31.35
N ARG A 63 1.69 -5.14 -30.26
CA ARG A 63 1.96 -5.68 -28.91
C ARG A 63 0.92 -5.29 -27.86
N GLY A 64 0.09 -4.30 -28.16
CA GLY A 64 -0.96 -3.79 -27.29
C GLY A 64 -0.59 -2.53 -26.52
N ILE A 65 -1.24 -2.37 -25.38
CA ILE A 65 -1.21 -1.16 -24.56
C ILE A 65 -0.28 -1.36 -23.36
N TYR A 66 0.47 -0.32 -23.02
CA TYR A 66 1.36 -0.27 -21.88
C TYR A 66 1.03 0.93 -21.01
N GLU A 67 0.88 0.71 -19.71
CA GLU A 67 0.72 1.76 -18.73
C GLU A 67 2.08 2.25 -18.21
N PHE A 68 2.15 3.49 -17.73
CA PHE A 68 3.36 4.02 -17.14
C PHE A 68 3.33 3.93 -15.63
N THR A 69 4.12 3.01 -15.08
CA THR A 69 4.38 2.97 -13.64
C THR A 69 5.52 3.91 -13.29
N VAL A 70 5.30 4.83 -12.35
CA VAL A 70 6.33 5.77 -11.90
C VAL A 70 7.13 5.16 -10.77
N VAL A 71 8.42 4.93 -11.00
CA VAL A 71 9.39 4.57 -9.96
C VAL A 71 10.13 5.83 -9.54
N ALA A 72 9.91 6.26 -8.31
CA ALA A 72 10.54 7.43 -7.72
C ALA A 72 11.30 7.06 -6.45
N SER A 73 12.43 7.72 -6.22
CA SER A 73 13.18 7.58 -4.98
C SER A 73 12.34 8.04 -3.78
N PRO A 74 12.47 7.40 -2.61
CA PRO A 74 11.88 7.90 -1.36
C PRO A 74 12.30 9.35 -1.10
N PRO A 75 11.49 10.14 -0.37
CA PRO A 75 11.78 11.55 -0.12
C PRO A 75 13.12 11.78 0.60
N THR A 76 13.65 10.77 1.30
CA THR A 76 14.92 10.85 2.02
C THR A 76 16.17 10.62 1.15
N ALA A 77 16.02 10.18 -0.11
CA ALA A 77 17.13 9.87 -1.01
C ALA A 77 17.38 10.97 -2.06
N ALA A 78 18.52 10.89 -2.74
CA ALA A 78 18.87 11.81 -3.84
C ALA A 78 17.81 11.75 -4.96
N ARG A 79 17.44 12.93 -5.50
CA ARG A 79 16.23 13.10 -6.32
C ARG A 79 16.48 13.62 -7.73
N SER A 80 17.72 13.65 -8.23
CA SER A 80 18.02 14.17 -9.58
C SER A 80 18.69 13.15 -10.47
N ILE A 81 18.43 13.23 -11.77
CA ILE A 81 19.09 12.43 -12.82
C ILE A 81 19.99 13.36 -13.62
N LEU A 82 21.25 12.98 -13.79
CA LEU A 82 22.20 13.63 -14.69
C LEU A 82 22.20 12.88 -16.02
N TYR A 83 21.76 13.54 -17.09
CA TYR A 83 21.89 13.04 -18.45
C TYR A 83 23.20 13.54 -19.03
N THR A 84 24.06 12.60 -19.41
CA THR A 84 25.30 12.87 -20.11
C THR A 84 25.17 12.41 -21.56
N PRO A 85 25.68 13.17 -22.54
CA PRO A 85 25.83 12.64 -23.88
C PRO A 85 26.75 11.43 -23.83
N LYS A 86 26.40 10.37 -24.58
CA LYS A 86 27.33 9.28 -24.81
C LYS A 86 28.52 9.86 -25.58
N SER A 87 29.72 9.80 -25.01
CA SER A 87 30.94 10.12 -25.75
C SER A 87 30.98 9.19 -26.95
N GLN A 88 30.85 9.74 -28.16
CA GLN A 88 31.18 8.96 -29.35
C GLN A 88 32.64 8.54 -29.20
N GLU A 89 32.92 7.25 -29.30
CA GLU A 89 34.29 6.79 -29.54
C GLU A 89 34.77 7.46 -30.83
N PRO A 90 36.00 8.03 -30.85
CA PRO A 90 36.50 8.68 -32.04
C PRO A 90 36.74 7.61 -33.10
N ASN A 91 35.78 7.47 -34.02
CA ASN A 91 36.06 6.79 -35.27
C ASN A 91 37.06 7.65 -36.02
N ILE A 92 38.28 7.11 -36.11
CA ILE A 92 39.42 7.72 -36.76
C ILE A 92 39.08 7.99 -38.23
N ALA A 93 39.29 9.26 -38.60
CA ALA A 93 39.55 9.80 -39.94
C ALA A 93 38.52 9.51 -41.03
N LEU A 94 37.84 10.56 -41.50
CA LEU A 94 38.24 11.19 -42.76
C LEU A 94 38.07 12.70 -42.61
N GLU A 95 39.19 13.39 -42.83
CA GLU A 95 39.27 14.84 -42.98
C GLU A 95 38.40 15.25 -44.17
N ASP A 96 37.48 16.20 -43.94
CA ASP A 96 37.33 17.32 -44.88
C ASP A 96 36.45 18.42 -44.26
N GLU A 97 36.91 19.63 -44.48
CA GLU A 97 36.44 20.87 -43.90
C GLU A 97 34.95 21.15 -44.18
N LYS A 98 34.24 21.50 -43.10
CA LYS A 98 33.41 22.71 -42.99
C LYS A 98 32.87 22.80 -41.56
N GLU A 99 33.34 23.79 -40.83
CA GLU A 99 32.72 24.29 -39.60
C GLU A 99 31.24 24.59 -39.88
N LYS A 100 30.38 23.65 -39.52
CA LYS A 100 28.98 23.91 -39.18
C LYS A 100 28.85 23.57 -37.72
N ASP A 101 28.47 24.57 -36.92
CA ASP A 101 28.09 24.47 -35.52
C ASP A 101 27.45 23.12 -35.18
N VAL A 102 28.26 22.18 -34.69
CA VAL A 102 27.75 20.96 -34.07
C VAL A 102 27.34 21.40 -32.67
N PRO A 103 26.05 21.35 -32.29
CA PRO A 103 25.64 21.76 -30.96
C PRO A 103 26.35 20.86 -29.95
N SER A 104 27.25 21.43 -29.14
CA SER A 104 27.86 20.68 -28.04
C SER A 104 26.72 20.18 -27.17
N VAL A 105 26.51 18.87 -27.12
CA VAL A 105 25.42 18.29 -26.34
C VAL A 105 25.78 18.48 -24.87
N THR A 106 25.26 19.54 -24.26
CA THR A 106 25.53 19.86 -22.86
C THR A 106 24.83 18.84 -21.96
N ALA A 107 25.54 18.33 -20.95
CA ALA A 107 24.92 17.52 -19.91
C ALA A 107 23.76 18.29 -19.26
N SER A 108 22.67 17.60 -18.94
CA SER A 108 21.47 18.20 -18.36
C SER A 108 21.05 17.47 -17.09
N VAL A 109 20.41 18.18 -16.17
CA VAL A 109 19.97 17.61 -14.88
C VAL A 109 18.45 17.70 -14.79
N ALA A 110 17.77 16.57 -14.65
CA ALA A 110 16.39 16.53 -14.19
C ALA A 110 16.35 16.60 -12.67
N LYS A 111 15.62 17.58 -12.12
CA LYS A 111 15.43 17.76 -10.67
C LYS A 111 14.58 16.67 -10.01
N LYS A 112 13.82 15.91 -10.81
CA LYS A 112 12.98 14.81 -10.36
C LYS A 112 13.51 13.52 -10.98
N ALA A 113 14.01 12.63 -10.13
CA ALA A 113 14.45 11.29 -10.48
C ALA A 113 13.24 10.36 -10.54
N GLU A 114 12.39 10.59 -11.53
CA GLU A 114 11.24 9.75 -11.84
C GLU A 114 11.58 8.90 -13.08
N LEU A 115 11.47 7.59 -12.91
CA LEU A 115 11.64 6.61 -13.97
C LEU A 115 10.25 6.09 -14.34
N LEU A 116 9.80 6.36 -15.56
CA LEU A 116 8.52 5.87 -16.05
C LEU A 116 8.72 4.56 -16.79
N ILE A 117 8.18 3.47 -16.26
CA ILE A 117 8.31 2.13 -16.83
C ILE A 117 7.03 1.79 -17.58
N ALA A 118 7.15 1.45 -18.86
CA ALA A 118 6.04 0.96 -19.67
C ALA A 118 5.76 -0.52 -19.34
N THR A 119 4.77 -0.78 -18.48
CA THR A 119 4.32 -2.12 -18.12
C THR A 119 3.13 -2.53 -18.98
N PRO A 120 3.10 -3.76 -19.53
CA PRO A 120 1.99 -4.20 -20.38
C PRO A 120 0.70 -4.29 -19.55
N ILE A 121 -0.38 -3.72 -20.08
CA ILE A 121 -1.72 -3.80 -19.51
C ILE A 121 -2.62 -4.59 -20.47
N ASP A 122 -3.47 -5.47 -19.93
CA ASP A 122 -4.40 -6.21 -20.77
C ASP A 122 -5.55 -5.31 -21.24
N THR A 123 -5.84 -5.33 -22.53
CA THR A 123 -6.91 -4.54 -23.13
C THR A 123 -8.29 -4.98 -22.70
N LEU A 124 -8.41 -6.18 -22.12
CA LEU A 124 -9.60 -6.67 -21.43
C LEU A 124 -10.14 -5.64 -20.41
N PHE A 125 -9.28 -4.92 -19.69
CA PHE A 125 -9.74 -3.94 -18.68
C PHE A 125 -10.42 -2.72 -19.31
N PHE A 126 -9.89 -2.24 -20.45
CA PHE A 126 -10.51 -1.16 -21.22
C PHE A 126 -11.83 -1.61 -21.85
N LEU A 127 -11.86 -2.84 -22.38
CA LEU A 127 -13.08 -3.43 -22.95
C LEU A 127 -14.15 -3.65 -21.88
N ALA A 128 -13.80 -4.18 -20.72
CA ALA A 128 -14.74 -4.36 -19.61
C ALA A 128 -15.36 -3.02 -19.18
N HIS A 129 -14.57 -1.95 -19.13
CA HIS A 129 -15.08 -0.61 -18.88
C HIS A 129 -16.06 -0.16 -19.97
N LEU A 130 -15.68 -0.27 -21.25
CA LEU A 130 -16.50 0.09 -22.41
C LEU A 130 -17.86 -0.64 -22.41
N PHE A 131 -17.84 -1.96 -22.25
CA PHE A 131 -19.07 -2.76 -22.21
C PHE A 131 -19.92 -2.45 -20.98
N SER A 132 -19.31 -2.16 -19.83
CA SER A 132 -20.06 -1.77 -18.63
C SER A 132 -20.83 -0.48 -18.80
N ILE A 133 -20.32 0.49 -19.58
CA ILE A 133 -21.03 1.73 -19.90
C ILE A 133 -22.20 1.44 -20.84
N SER A 134 -21.96 0.67 -21.91
CA SER A 134 -22.99 0.30 -22.89
C SER A 134 -24.22 -0.36 -22.22
N THR A 135 -24.00 -1.26 -21.24
CA THR A 135 -25.10 -1.95 -20.54
C THR A 135 -25.99 -1.05 -19.65
N LYS A 136 -25.56 0.18 -19.32
CA LYS A 136 -26.37 1.13 -18.56
C LYS A 136 -27.60 1.62 -19.33
N SER A 137 -27.62 1.45 -20.66
CA SER A 137 -28.74 1.82 -21.54
C SER A 137 -29.95 0.87 -21.44
N GLY A 138 -29.93 -0.13 -20.56
CA GLY A 138 -31.08 -0.97 -20.24
C GLY A 138 -31.36 -2.11 -21.21
N GLN A 139 -30.51 -2.31 -22.23
CA GLN A 139 -30.63 -3.40 -23.19
C GLN A 139 -29.31 -4.16 -23.29
N SER A 140 -29.22 -5.28 -22.57
CA SER A 140 -28.17 -6.29 -22.76
C SER A 140 -28.49 -7.10 -24.03
N LEU A 141 -28.55 -6.42 -25.18
CA LEU A 141 -28.74 -7.03 -26.48
C LEU A 141 -27.39 -7.47 -27.05
N PHE A 142 -27.44 -8.47 -27.92
CA PHE A 142 -26.30 -8.85 -28.74
C PHE A 142 -26.08 -7.73 -29.77
N GLN A 143 -24.87 -7.18 -29.83
CA GLN A 143 -24.48 -6.09 -30.74
C GLN A 143 -23.06 -6.34 -31.29
N PRO A 144 -22.78 -5.94 -32.54
CA PRO A 144 -21.42 -6.03 -33.07
C PRO A 144 -20.50 -5.04 -32.33
N LEU A 145 -19.19 -5.30 -32.35
CA LEU A 145 -18.23 -4.48 -31.61
C LEU A 145 -18.24 -3.02 -32.07
N ASP A 146 -18.42 -2.77 -33.37
CA ASP A 146 -18.39 -1.41 -33.92
C ASP A 146 -19.60 -0.59 -33.46
N ASP A 147 -20.79 -1.17 -33.41
CA ASP A 147 -21.99 -0.50 -32.85
C ASP A 147 -21.80 -0.15 -31.37
N ILE A 148 -21.13 -1.00 -30.60
CA ILE A 148 -20.82 -0.72 -29.19
C ILE A 148 -19.83 0.44 -29.07
N ILE A 149 -18.84 0.54 -29.97
CA ILE A 149 -17.89 1.65 -29.99
C ILE A 149 -18.60 2.94 -30.44
N ASP A 150 -19.44 2.87 -31.47
CA ASP A 150 -20.12 4.02 -32.06
C ASP A 150 -21.25 4.56 -31.21
N SER A 151 -21.93 3.73 -30.41
CA SER A 151 -22.94 4.17 -29.45
C SER A 151 -22.37 4.95 -28.26
N ASN A 152 -21.04 4.94 -28.06
CA ASN A 152 -20.38 5.70 -27.00
C ASN A 152 -19.74 6.99 -27.58
N ASP A 153 -20.56 8.03 -27.74
CA ASP A 153 -20.12 9.33 -28.25
C ASP A 153 -19.06 10.04 -27.37
N ASP A 154 -19.05 9.74 -26.07
CA ASP A 154 -18.14 10.35 -25.08
C ASP A 154 -16.72 9.76 -25.11
N LEU A 155 -16.42 8.81 -26.01
CA LEU A 155 -15.10 8.19 -26.07
C LEU A 155 -14.01 9.17 -26.52
N HIS A 156 -12.92 9.22 -25.76
CA HIS A 156 -11.78 10.06 -26.09
C HIS A 156 -11.20 9.68 -27.48
N PRO A 157 -10.82 10.66 -28.34
CA PRO A 157 -10.38 10.39 -29.71
C PRO A 157 -9.20 9.41 -29.82
N HIS A 158 -8.24 9.49 -28.90
CA HIS A 158 -7.11 8.54 -28.88
C HIS A 158 -7.55 7.11 -28.54
N PHE A 159 -8.60 6.94 -27.72
CA PHE A 159 -9.11 5.60 -27.41
C PHE A 159 -9.85 5.04 -28.63
N ARG A 160 -10.66 5.86 -29.31
CA ARG A 160 -11.30 5.51 -30.57
C ARG A 160 -10.26 5.11 -31.64
N HIS A 161 -9.15 5.83 -31.73
CA HIS A 161 -8.04 5.47 -32.63
C HIS A 161 -7.45 4.09 -32.34
N VAL A 162 -7.29 3.71 -31.07
CA VAL A 162 -6.79 2.37 -30.67
C VAL A 162 -7.80 1.28 -31.01
N LEU A 163 -9.10 1.53 -30.82
CA LEU A 163 -10.15 0.54 -31.07
C LEU A 163 -10.36 0.25 -32.56
N TYR A 164 -10.15 1.26 -33.42
CA TYR A 164 -10.24 1.14 -34.88
C TYR A 164 -8.90 0.82 -35.57
N ASP A 165 -7.83 0.53 -34.83
CA ASP A 165 -6.57 0.12 -35.45
C ASP A 165 -6.67 -1.31 -36.01
N GLU A 166 -6.54 -1.45 -37.33
CA GLU A 166 -6.71 -2.72 -38.05
C GLU A 166 -5.76 -3.82 -37.56
N THR A 167 -4.51 -3.47 -37.28
CA THR A 167 -3.50 -4.45 -36.85
C THR A 167 -3.77 -4.95 -35.44
N PHE A 168 -4.32 -4.08 -34.58
CA PHE A 168 -4.66 -4.41 -33.21
C PHE A 168 -6.05 -5.07 -33.06
N ARG A 169 -6.92 -4.90 -34.07
CA ARG A 169 -8.32 -5.33 -34.04
C ARG A 169 -8.53 -6.82 -33.78
N SER A 170 -7.68 -7.68 -34.33
CA SER A 170 -7.72 -9.13 -34.08
C SER A 170 -7.54 -9.48 -32.59
N THR A 171 -6.61 -8.78 -31.92
CA THR A 171 -6.36 -8.94 -30.48
C THR A 171 -7.53 -8.41 -29.67
N LEU A 172 -8.12 -7.28 -30.10
CA LEU A 172 -9.28 -6.68 -29.45
C LEU A 172 -10.49 -7.61 -29.48
N LEU A 173 -10.80 -8.18 -30.65
CA LEU A 173 -11.91 -9.13 -30.83
C LEU A 173 -11.71 -10.39 -30.00
N ALA A 174 -10.52 -11.00 -30.04
CA ALA A 174 -10.22 -12.18 -29.21
C ALA A 174 -10.40 -11.91 -27.71
N ARG A 175 -10.03 -10.71 -27.24
CA ARG A 175 -10.24 -10.29 -25.85
C ARG A 175 -11.69 -9.99 -25.53
N ALA A 176 -12.45 -9.43 -26.47
CA ALA A 176 -13.88 -9.20 -26.31
C ALA A 176 -14.66 -10.53 -26.21
N GLU A 177 -14.36 -11.51 -27.06
CA GLU A 177 -14.98 -12.85 -27.04
C GLU A 177 -14.73 -13.59 -25.72
N ALA A 178 -13.59 -13.33 -25.06
CA ALA A 178 -13.27 -13.92 -23.77
C ALA A 178 -14.19 -13.45 -22.63
N ILE A 179 -14.69 -12.20 -22.70
CA ILE A 179 -15.56 -11.60 -21.67
C ILE A 179 -17.03 -11.47 -22.08
N CYS A 180 -17.33 -11.62 -23.36
CA CYS A 180 -18.67 -11.55 -23.91
C CYS A 180 -19.20 -12.93 -24.31
N GLU A 181 -20.51 -13.11 -24.20
CA GLU A 181 -21.23 -14.14 -24.94
C GLU A 181 -21.26 -13.74 -26.42
N THR A 182 -20.97 -14.71 -27.28
CA THR A 182 -20.79 -14.50 -28.71
C THR A 182 -21.85 -15.30 -29.45
N VAL A 183 -22.55 -14.68 -30.39
CA VAL A 183 -23.48 -15.34 -31.30
C VAL A 183 -23.13 -14.91 -32.72
N GLU A 184 -23.02 -15.86 -33.63
CA GLU A 184 -22.81 -15.58 -35.06
C GLU A 184 -24.17 -15.28 -35.70
N ALA A 185 -24.32 -14.07 -36.25
CA ALA A 185 -25.52 -13.65 -36.96
C ALA A 185 -25.14 -13.19 -38.38
N GLY A 186 -25.16 -14.13 -39.32
CA GLY A 186 -24.68 -13.89 -40.68
C GLY A 186 -23.15 -13.84 -40.74
N ASP A 187 -22.60 -12.75 -41.26
CA ASP A 187 -21.15 -12.55 -41.42
C ASP A 187 -20.50 -11.83 -40.22
N GLU A 188 -21.30 -11.39 -39.24
CA GLU A 188 -20.83 -10.62 -38.07
C GLU A 188 -21.01 -11.37 -36.75
N LYS A 189 -20.06 -11.13 -35.83
CA LYS A 189 -20.11 -11.65 -34.47
C LYS A 189 -20.79 -10.65 -33.55
N MET A 190 -21.90 -11.08 -32.98
CA MET A 190 -22.65 -10.28 -32.03
C MET A 190 -22.17 -10.60 -30.61
N LEU A 191 -21.87 -9.56 -29.84
CA LEU A 191 -21.31 -9.64 -28.50
C LEU A 191 -22.34 -9.18 -27.46
N ARG A 192 -22.39 -9.91 -26.35
CA ARG A 192 -23.14 -9.52 -25.15
C ARG A 192 -22.24 -9.64 -23.93
N PHE A 193 -22.08 -8.57 -23.17
CA PHE A 193 -21.21 -8.58 -21.98
C PHE A 193 -21.70 -9.56 -20.91
N SER A 194 -20.80 -10.44 -20.44
CA SER A 194 -21.10 -11.47 -19.44
C SER A 194 -20.15 -11.37 -18.25
N GLU A 195 -20.67 -10.98 -17.10
CA GLU A 195 -19.89 -10.79 -15.88
C GLU A 195 -19.27 -12.09 -15.36
N MET A 196 -19.96 -13.22 -15.59
CA MET A 196 -19.47 -14.54 -15.23
C MET A 196 -18.23 -14.92 -16.05
N LYS A 197 -18.21 -14.59 -17.37
CA LYS A 197 -17.03 -14.80 -18.21
C LYS A 197 -15.88 -13.88 -17.81
N LEU A 198 -16.17 -12.62 -17.51
CA LEU A 198 -15.18 -11.69 -16.97
C LEU A 198 -14.54 -12.25 -15.67
N LEU A 199 -15.36 -12.75 -14.75
CA LEU A 199 -14.85 -13.35 -13.51
C LEU A 199 -13.94 -14.56 -13.77
N LYS A 200 -14.32 -15.45 -14.69
CA LYS A 200 -13.49 -16.61 -15.07
C LYS A 200 -12.14 -16.17 -15.64
N GLU A 201 -12.10 -15.17 -16.50
CA GLU A 201 -10.86 -14.61 -17.03
C GLU A 201 -9.99 -13.95 -15.95
N LEU A 202 -10.60 -13.21 -15.01
CA LEU A 202 -9.89 -12.63 -13.87
C LEU A 202 -9.29 -13.70 -12.96
N ILE A 203 -10.00 -14.79 -12.71
CA ILE A 203 -9.49 -15.94 -11.94
C ILE A 203 -8.35 -16.61 -12.69
N ALA A 204 -8.49 -16.88 -14.00
CA ALA A 204 -7.42 -17.46 -14.80
C ALA A 204 -6.16 -16.57 -14.84
N LYS A 205 -6.32 -15.24 -14.81
CA LYS A 205 -5.21 -14.29 -14.62
C LYS A 205 -4.59 -14.40 -13.25
N ALA A 206 -5.41 -14.41 -12.20
CA ALA A 206 -4.94 -14.52 -10.82
C ALA A 206 -4.19 -15.84 -10.58
N GLU A 207 -4.66 -16.95 -11.17
CA GLU A 207 -3.98 -18.24 -11.11
C GLU A 207 -2.63 -18.22 -11.82
N ARG A 208 -2.55 -17.63 -13.03
CA ARG A 208 -1.27 -17.47 -13.74
C ARG A 208 -0.27 -16.66 -12.92
N MET A 209 -0.72 -15.58 -12.29
CA MET A 209 0.12 -14.77 -11.40
C MET A 209 0.52 -15.53 -10.13
N ALA A 210 -0.39 -16.33 -9.55
CA ALA A 210 -0.09 -17.15 -8.38
C ALA A 210 0.94 -18.26 -8.67
N VAL A 211 0.95 -18.81 -9.89
CA VAL A 211 1.94 -19.81 -10.36
C VAL A 211 3.30 -19.17 -10.64
N GLN A 212 3.33 -18.01 -11.29
CA GLN A 212 4.58 -17.27 -11.54
C GLN A 212 5.18 -16.70 -10.25
N GLY A 213 4.35 -16.55 -9.21
CA GLY A 213 4.74 -16.05 -7.90
C GLY A 213 4.62 -14.53 -7.81
N LEU A 214 4.29 -14.06 -6.62
CA LEU A 214 4.30 -12.63 -6.30
C LEU A 214 5.73 -12.19 -5.96
N PRO A 215 6.05 -10.89 -6.15
CA PRO A 215 7.28 -10.31 -5.62
C PRO A 215 7.48 -10.66 -4.14
N ALA A 216 8.71 -10.99 -3.74
CA ALA A 216 9.01 -11.51 -2.40
C ALA A 216 8.51 -10.60 -1.27
N SER A 217 8.52 -9.28 -1.46
CA SER A 217 8.02 -8.30 -0.50
C SER A 217 6.49 -8.36 -0.33
N LEU A 218 5.74 -8.62 -1.41
CA LEU A 218 4.29 -8.79 -1.37
C LEU A 218 3.92 -10.17 -0.80
N GLU A 219 4.66 -11.20 -1.17
CA GLU A 219 4.49 -12.55 -0.63
C GLU A 219 4.67 -12.58 0.90
N GLU A 220 5.69 -11.89 1.40
CA GLU A 220 5.95 -11.79 2.84
C GLU A 220 4.78 -11.08 3.58
N ARG A 221 4.34 -9.93 3.06
CA ARG A 221 3.33 -9.09 3.72
C ARG A 221 1.90 -9.62 3.61
N PHE A 222 1.49 -10.06 2.44
CA PHE A 222 0.09 -10.38 2.17
C PHE A 222 -0.23 -11.88 2.33
N ILE A 223 0.79 -12.74 2.34
CA ILE A 223 0.59 -14.19 2.41
C ILE A 223 1.23 -14.75 3.68
N ARG A 224 2.56 -14.62 3.84
CA ARG A 224 3.25 -15.21 4.99
C ARG A 224 2.80 -14.58 6.30
N GLN A 225 2.80 -13.26 6.39
CA GLN A 225 2.33 -12.55 7.59
C GLN A 225 0.83 -12.78 7.84
N ALA A 226 0.01 -12.81 6.79
CA ALA A 226 -1.43 -13.05 6.90
C ALA A 226 -1.73 -14.46 7.44
N LEU A 227 -0.98 -15.47 7.00
CA LEU A 227 -1.13 -16.87 7.41
C LEU A 227 -0.26 -17.27 8.61
N ALA A 228 0.57 -16.37 9.14
CA ALA A 228 1.42 -16.64 10.29
C ALA A 228 0.55 -16.85 11.55
N ALA A 229 0.73 -18.01 12.17
CA ALA A 229 0.18 -18.30 13.48
C ALA A 229 0.87 -17.45 14.54
N PRO A 230 0.13 -16.86 15.49
CA PRO A 230 0.74 -16.13 16.59
C PRO A 230 1.60 -17.09 17.42
N LEU A 231 2.87 -16.73 17.65
CA LEU A 231 3.74 -17.48 18.56
C LEU A 231 3.18 -17.33 19.99
N MET A 232 2.40 -18.33 20.40
CA MET A 232 2.03 -18.54 21.78
C MET A 232 3.33 -18.78 22.54
N ALA A 233 3.64 -17.90 23.50
CA ALA A 233 4.77 -18.12 24.39
C ALA A 233 4.42 -19.36 25.21
N VAL A 234 4.92 -20.52 24.78
CA VAL A 234 4.77 -21.77 25.52
C VAL A 234 5.36 -21.52 26.90
N LYS A 235 4.48 -21.53 27.90
CA LYS A 235 4.82 -21.44 29.31
C LYS A 235 5.70 -22.65 29.60
N ARG A 236 6.99 -22.42 29.85
CA ARG A 236 7.94 -23.43 30.29
C ARG A 236 7.55 -23.80 31.73
N GLU A 237 6.58 -24.68 31.89
CA GLU A 237 6.25 -25.23 33.21
C GLU A 237 7.35 -26.21 33.63
N GLU A 238 7.73 -26.07 34.90
CA GLU A 238 8.88 -26.64 35.57
C GLU A 238 8.92 -28.17 35.48
N SER A 239 10.00 -28.70 34.91
CA SER A 239 10.42 -30.10 35.13
C SER A 239 11.68 -30.08 36.00
N LEU A 240 11.47 -29.83 37.31
CA LEU A 240 12.44 -30.13 38.35
C LEU A 240 11.92 -31.31 39.19
N ALA A 241 12.38 -32.50 38.84
CA ALA A 241 12.53 -33.68 39.69
C ALA A 241 13.46 -34.63 38.91
N GLY A 242 14.64 -35.06 39.35
CA GLY A 242 15.46 -34.88 40.54
C GLY A 242 16.52 -35.98 40.52
N GLN A 243 17.78 -35.66 40.90
CA GLN A 243 18.87 -36.56 41.36
C GLN A 243 19.38 -37.66 40.40
N ALA A 244 20.67 -38.05 40.31
CA ALA A 244 21.96 -37.71 40.94
C ALA A 244 23.07 -38.46 40.11
N PRO A 245 24.38 -38.27 40.36
CA PRO A 245 25.46 -38.48 39.40
C PRO A 245 26.09 -39.87 39.47
N LYS A 246 26.77 -40.27 38.38
CA LYS A 246 27.86 -41.27 38.42
C LYS A 246 28.95 -40.89 37.42
N ASP A 247 30.15 -40.71 37.96
CA ASP A 247 31.43 -40.70 37.26
C ASP A 247 31.66 -42.01 36.50
N GLU A 248 32.36 -41.95 35.37
CA GLU A 248 33.57 -42.75 35.12
C GLU A 248 34.36 -42.21 33.93
N GLU A 249 35.69 -42.28 34.09
CA GLU A 249 36.76 -41.74 33.28
C GLU A 249 36.90 -42.39 31.90
N ALA A 250 37.39 -41.64 30.90
CA ALA A 250 38.58 -42.02 30.12
C ALA A 250 38.99 -40.92 29.11
N SER A 251 40.06 -40.21 29.48
CA SER A 251 41.24 -39.87 28.66
C SER A 251 41.06 -39.52 27.16
N SER A 252 41.31 -38.26 26.80
CA SER A 252 42.43 -37.93 25.91
C SER A 252 42.74 -36.42 25.88
N ARG A 253 43.79 -36.11 26.64
CA ARG A 253 44.76 -35.02 26.57
C ARG A 253 44.90 -34.33 25.20
N SER A 254 44.84 -33.00 25.19
CA SER A 254 45.88 -32.10 24.63
C SER A 254 45.62 -30.65 25.04
N GLU A 255 46.47 -30.14 25.93
CA GLU A 255 46.62 -28.73 26.26
C GLU A 255 47.44 -28.02 25.18
N VAL A 256 47.05 -26.80 24.78
CA VAL A 256 48.00 -25.66 24.66
C VAL A 256 47.29 -24.40 25.14
N ARG A 257 48.02 -23.68 26.00
CA ARG A 257 47.67 -22.49 26.78
C ARG A 257 48.12 -21.19 26.09
N GLN A 258 47.60 -20.08 26.62
CA GLN A 258 48.14 -18.68 26.66
C GLN A 258 47.91 -17.81 25.40
N ASP A 259 47.58 -16.51 25.49
CA ASP A 259 47.44 -15.56 26.60
C ASP A 259 46.59 -14.35 26.13
N SER A 260 45.88 -13.70 27.06
CA SER A 260 45.31 -12.32 26.95
C SER A 260 46.41 -11.28 27.34
N PRO A 261 46.21 -9.93 27.40
CA PRO A 261 44.99 -9.10 27.31
C PRO A 261 45.16 -7.71 26.60
N SER A 262 44.09 -6.88 26.66
CA SER A 262 44.01 -5.39 26.72
C SER A 262 43.05 -4.79 25.66
N THR A 263 41.77 -4.52 25.98
CA THR A 263 41.16 -3.23 26.45
C THR A 263 41.36 -2.05 25.47
N VAL A 264 40.38 -1.27 25.00
CA VAL A 264 39.35 -0.45 25.70
C VAL A 264 38.20 -0.02 24.73
N ALA A 265 36.95 -0.20 25.21
CA ALA A 265 35.72 0.62 25.11
C ALA A 265 34.93 0.92 23.79
N THR A 266 33.67 0.42 23.80
CA THR A 266 32.36 1.10 23.55
C THR A 266 32.14 1.88 22.23
N THR A 267 31.04 1.76 21.48
CA THR A 267 29.62 1.63 21.87
C THR A 267 28.77 1.11 20.69
N SER A 268 28.01 0.05 20.99
CA SER A 268 26.70 -0.43 20.48
C SER A 268 25.90 0.35 19.41
N THR A 269 25.61 -0.34 18.30
CA THR A 269 24.25 -0.53 17.74
C THR A 269 24.10 -2.00 17.27
N PRO A 270 23.03 -2.73 17.62
CA PRO A 270 22.93 -4.16 17.33
C PRO A 270 22.37 -4.40 15.92
N SER A 271 23.25 -4.81 15.02
CA SER A 271 22.89 -5.63 13.87
C SER A 271 22.61 -7.05 14.37
N VAL A 272 21.35 -7.48 14.40
CA VAL A 272 21.02 -8.90 14.59
C VAL A 272 20.97 -9.54 13.21
N SER A 273 22.15 -10.01 12.78
CA SER A 273 22.24 -11.21 11.96
C SER A 273 22.00 -12.40 12.89
N THR A 274 21.02 -13.23 12.60
CA THR A 274 20.92 -14.58 13.18
C THR A 274 20.94 -15.64 12.07
N PRO A 275 21.55 -16.80 12.34
CA PRO A 275 22.07 -17.70 11.34
C PRO A 275 21.02 -18.70 10.86
N ALA A 276 21.25 -19.23 9.67
CA ALA A 276 20.60 -20.44 9.20
C ALA A 276 20.98 -21.64 10.08
N GLY A 277 19.99 -22.47 10.38
CA GLY A 277 20.17 -23.84 10.88
C GLY A 277 19.69 -24.05 12.30
N GLU A 278 18.45 -24.49 12.46
CA GLU A 278 18.08 -25.77 13.08
C GLU A 278 16.55 -25.89 13.10
N SER A 279 16.02 -26.68 12.18
CA SER A 279 14.60 -27.00 12.09
C SER A 279 14.23 -27.98 13.20
N THR A 280 13.50 -27.51 14.22
CA THR A 280 12.77 -28.42 15.11
C THR A 280 11.37 -28.69 14.52
N PRO A 281 10.98 -29.96 14.27
CA PRO A 281 9.74 -30.28 13.59
C PRO A 281 8.55 -30.13 14.55
N ALA A 282 7.56 -29.32 14.16
CA ALA A 282 6.21 -29.44 14.69
C ALA A 282 5.50 -30.64 14.01
N PRO A 283 4.51 -31.27 14.65
CA PRO A 283 3.94 -32.54 14.21
C PRO A 283 3.29 -32.37 12.84
N GLY A 284 3.61 -33.32 11.94
CA GLY A 284 3.11 -33.33 10.58
C GLY A 284 1.61 -33.59 10.53
N GLU A 285 0.86 -32.60 10.06
CA GLU A 285 -0.31 -32.78 9.21
C GLU A 285 -0.22 -31.74 8.07
N ASP A 286 -0.05 -32.27 6.85
CA ASP A 286 -0.32 -31.67 5.55
C ASP A 286 0.46 -30.42 5.10
N SER A 287 1.71 -30.61 4.61
CA SER A 287 2.37 -29.60 3.75
C SER A 287 1.47 -29.17 2.59
N ASP A 288 0.76 -30.12 1.99
CA ASP A 288 -0.06 -29.92 0.80
C ASP A 288 -1.31 -29.08 1.07
N SER A 289 -1.93 -29.20 2.27
CA SER A 289 -3.08 -28.39 2.64
C SER A 289 -2.68 -26.94 2.87
N THR A 290 -1.53 -26.71 3.52
CA THR A 290 -1.01 -25.35 3.76
C THR A 290 -0.59 -24.66 2.47
N ASP A 291 -0.05 -25.42 1.51
CA ASP A 291 0.32 -24.90 0.20
C ASP A 291 -0.89 -24.58 -0.68
N ASN A 292 -1.96 -25.38 -0.59
CA ASN A 292 -3.25 -25.04 -1.22
C ASN A 292 -3.84 -23.75 -0.63
N VAL A 293 -3.84 -23.60 0.70
CA VAL A 293 -4.32 -22.37 1.36
C VAL A 293 -3.46 -21.15 0.96
N ARG A 294 -2.13 -21.30 0.86
CA ARG A 294 -1.24 -20.24 0.35
C ARG A 294 -1.56 -19.87 -1.10
N ARG A 295 -1.82 -20.87 -1.96
CA ARG A 295 -2.24 -20.65 -3.35
C ARG A 295 -3.56 -19.87 -3.41
N LEU A 296 -4.56 -20.23 -2.60
CA LEU A 296 -5.83 -19.50 -2.53
C LEU A 296 -5.62 -18.06 -2.03
N GLN A 297 -4.77 -17.86 -1.01
CA GLN A 297 -4.44 -16.52 -0.51
C GLN A 297 -3.74 -15.66 -1.58
N ARG A 298 -2.85 -16.25 -2.40
CA ARG A 298 -2.26 -15.58 -3.57
C ARG A 298 -3.32 -15.12 -4.55
N ILE A 299 -4.23 -16.03 -4.92
CA ILE A 299 -5.31 -15.74 -5.88
C ILE A 299 -6.19 -14.59 -5.37
N VAL A 300 -6.63 -14.65 -4.10
CA VAL A 300 -7.45 -13.59 -3.49
C VAL A 300 -6.70 -12.26 -3.48
N THR A 301 -5.42 -12.24 -3.09
CA THR A 301 -4.60 -11.02 -3.06
C THR A 301 -4.49 -10.40 -4.46
N VAL A 302 -4.25 -11.22 -5.49
CA VAL A 302 -4.16 -10.76 -6.88
C VAL A 302 -5.52 -10.27 -7.40
N LEU A 303 -6.61 -10.95 -7.08
CA LEU A 303 -7.96 -10.51 -7.45
C LEU A 303 -8.30 -9.15 -6.81
N SER A 304 -7.98 -8.95 -5.53
CA SER A 304 -8.13 -7.66 -4.86
C SER A 304 -7.30 -6.57 -5.54
N PHE A 305 -6.03 -6.85 -5.87
CA PHE A 305 -5.19 -5.91 -6.61
C PHE A 305 -5.79 -5.51 -7.97
N MET A 306 -6.29 -6.47 -8.75
CA MET A 306 -6.91 -6.17 -10.05
C MET A 306 -8.21 -5.37 -9.91
N LYS A 307 -9.04 -5.66 -8.91
CA LYS A 307 -10.25 -4.89 -8.60
C LYS A 307 -9.92 -3.45 -8.24
N GLU A 308 -8.93 -3.26 -7.38
CA GLU A 308 -8.51 -1.94 -6.89
C GLU A 308 -7.72 -1.12 -7.91
N SER A 309 -7.17 -1.74 -8.95
CA SER A 309 -6.30 -1.03 -9.92
C SER A 309 -6.95 -0.80 -11.27
N TYR A 310 -7.83 -1.71 -11.72
CA TYR A 310 -8.25 -1.75 -13.12
C TYR A 310 -9.76 -1.86 -13.35
N LEU A 311 -10.58 -2.08 -12.32
CA LEU A 311 -12.03 -2.25 -12.47
C LEU A 311 -12.78 -1.07 -11.85
N SER A 312 -13.90 -0.69 -12.48
CA SER A 312 -14.79 0.33 -11.94
C SER A 312 -15.53 -0.19 -10.69
N GLN A 313 -15.89 0.72 -9.78
CA GLN A 313 -16.53 0.34 -8.51
C GLN A 313 -17.82 -0.48 -8.71
N SER A 314 -18.59 -0.18 -9.76
CA SER A 314 -19.81 -0.92 -10.12
C SER A 314 -19.54 -2.34 -10.61
N LEU A 315 -18.42 -2.56 -11.31
CA LEU A 315 -18.01 -3.90 -11.72
C LEU A 315 -17.47 -4.69 -10.52
N CYS A 316 -16.73 -4.03 -9.62
CA CYS A 316 -16.25 -4.66 -8.39
C CYS A 316 -17.40 -5.20 -7.55
N SER A 317 -18.45 -4.39 -7.29
CA SER A 317 -19.60 -4.83 -6.50
C SER A 317 -20.31 -6.04 -7.11
N ARG A 318 -20.52 -6.03 -8.43
CA ARG A 318 -21.16 -7.17 -9.12
C ARG A 318 -20.29 -8.42 -9.08
N ILE A 319 -18.97 -8.28 -9.25
CA ILE A 319 -18.04 -9.41 -9.11
C ILE A 319 -18.05 -9.96 -7.68
N ASP A 320 -18.13 -9.10 -6.66
CA ASP A 320 -18.23 -9.53 -5.26
C ASP A 320 -19.54 -10.28 -4.98
N GLU A 321 -20.67 -9.83 -5.55
CA GLU A 321 -21.95 -10.53 -5.48
C GLU A 321 -21.87 -11.92 -6.14
N ILE A 322 -21.27 -12.01 -7.33
CA ILE A 322 -21.07 -13.31 -8.00
C ILE A 322 -20.13 -14.19 -7.17
N LEU A 323 -19.07 -13.64 -6.59
CA LEU A 323 -18.13 -14.38 -5.73
C LEU A 323 -18.75 -14.84 -4.40
N ALA A 324 -19.82 -14.19 -3.93
CA ALA A 324 -20.58 -14.63 -2.77
C ALA A 324 -21.64 -15.69 -3.13
N SER A 325 -22.01 -15.80 -4.40
CA SER A 325 -23.01 -16.75 -4.89
C SER A 325 -22.49 -18.20 -4.90
N PRO A 326 -23.37 -19.22 -4.83
CA PRO A 326 -22.96 -20.62 -4.87
C PRO A 326 -22.45 -21.07 -6.25
N GLU A 327 -22.63 -20.25 -7.29
CA GLU A 327 -22.16 -20.52 -8.67
C GLU A 327 -20.72 -20.06 -8.89
N THR A 328 -19.96 -19.82 -7.81
CA THR A 328 -18.57 -19.43 -7.92
C THR A 328 -17.72 -20.51 -8.58
N PRO A 329 -16.88 -20.13 -9.55
CA PRO A 329 -15.88 -21.05 -10.11
C PRO A 329 -14.69 -21.31 -9.16
N LEU A 330 -14.63 -20.66 -7.99
CA LEU A 330 -13.52 -20.75 -7.04
C LEU A 330 -14.03 -21.04 -5.62
N ASP A 331 -13.67 -22.20 -5.06
CA ASP A 331 -13.99 -22.53 -3.67
C ASP A 331 -13.02 -21.85 -2.70
N LEU A 332 -13.49 -20.79 -2.05
CA LEU A 332 -12.73 -20.03 -1.06
C LEU A 332 -12.97 -20.52 0.37
N LYS A 333 -13.82 -21.52 0.62
CA LYS A 333 -14.16 -21.98 1.98
C LYS A 333 -12.92 -22.40 2.79
N PRO A 334 -11.97 -23.20 2.24
CA PRO A 334 -10.80 -23.64 3.00
C PRO A 334 -9.95 -22.47 3.51
N LEU A 335 -9.85 -21.41 2.69
CA LEU A 335 -9.11 -20.20 3.07
C LEU A 335 -9.84 -19.44 4.19
N HIS A 336 -11.15 -19.23 4.05
CA HIS A 336 -11.93 -18.51 5.05
C HIS A 336 -11.91 -19.21 6.41
N ASP A 337 -12.05 -20.53 6.42
CA ASP A 337 -12.03 -21.31 7.66
C ASP A 337 -10.65 -21.24 8.33
N ARG A 338 -9.57 -21.31 7.54
CA ARG A 338 -8.21 -21.14 8.08
C ARG A 338 -7.96 -19.73 8.61
N LEU A 339 -8.44 -18.70 7.92
CA LEU A 339 -8.32 -17.32 8.38
C LEU A 339 -9.13 -17.08 9.67
N LYS A 340 -10.32 -17.67 9.81
CA LYS A 340 -11.11 -17.63 11.05
C LYS A 340 -10.36 -18.27 12.21
N GLN A 341 -9.82 -19.47 12.03
CA GLN A 341 -8.99 -20.15 13.04
C GLN A 341 -7.79 -19.29 13.46
N LEU A 342 -7.12 -18.63 12.50
CA LEU A 342 -5.99 -17.74 12.81
C LEU A 342 -6.42 -16.51 13.60
N VAL A 343 -7.59 -15.93 13.30
CA VAL A 343 -8.15 -14.82 14.08
C VAL A 343 -8.48 -15.29 15.50
N GLU A 344 -9.11 -16.46 15.65
CA GLU A 344 -9.39 -17.05 16.96
C GLU A 344 -8.10 -17.26 17.78
N LEU A 345 -7.08 -17.88 17.19
CA LEU A 345 -5.77 -18.07 17.83
C LEU A 345 -5.10 -16.73 18.19
N ARG A 346 -5.25 -15.69 17.36
CA ARG A 346 -4.74 -14.35 17.66
C ARG A 346 -5.49 -13.70 18.82
N THR A 347 -6.81 -13.85 18.88
CA THR A 347 -7.62 -13.34 19.98
C THR A 347 -7.34 -14.09 21.28
N GLU A 348 -7.18 -15.41 21.22
CA GLU A 348 -6.81 -16.24 22.37
C GLU A 348 -5.42 -15.89 22.88
N ALA A 349 -4.44 -15.75 21.99
CA ALA A 349 -3.09 -15.34 22.35
C ALA A 349 -3.02 -13.93 22.94
N PHE A 350 -3.85 -13.01 22.45
CA PHE A 350 -3.98 -11.68 23.03
C PHE A 350 -4.62 -11.74 24.43
N ALA A 351 -5.68 -12.54 24.60
CA ALA A 351 -6.32 -12.74 25.89
C ALA A 351 -5.38 -13.39 26.92
N SER A 352 -4.58 -14.39 26.52
CA SER A 352 -3.64 -15.07 27.42
C SER A 352 -2.50 -14.14 27.87
N ARG A 353 -2.00 -13.29 26.96
CA ARG A 353 -1.00 -12.27 27.30
C ARG A 353 -1.57 -11.25 28.26
N ASN A 354 -2.79 -10.77 27.99
CA ASN A 354 -3.48 -9.82 28.86
C ASN A 354 -3.68 -10.40 30.27
N MET A 355 -4.02 -11.69 30.41
CA MET A 355 -4.14 -12.34 31.72
C MET A 355 -2.79 -12.56 32.44
N SER A 356 -1.70 -12.76 31.70
CA SER A 356 -0.37 -12.99 32.27
C SER A 356 0.38 -11.71 32.67
N ASP A 357 0.03 -10.55 32.09
CA ASP A 357 0.72 -9.27 32.35
C ASP A 357 0.20 -8.54 33.61
N PHE A 358 -0.86 -9.07 34.26
CA PHE A 358 -1.28 -8.62 35.60
C PHE A 358 -0.35 -9.09 36.73
N SER A 359 0.71 -9.86 36.43
CA SER A 359 1.64 -10.40 37.43
C SER A 359 2.95 -9.59 37.57
N ARG A 360 3.12 -8.48 36.84
CA ARG A 360 4.25 -7.56 37.06
C ARG A 360 3.86 -6.49 38.08
N LYS A 361 4.06 -6.80 39.37
CA LYS A 361 4.21 -5.89 40.52
C LYS A 361 4.05 -4.38 40.21
N ARG A 362 2.85 -3.92 39.89
CA ARG A 362 2.38 -2.66 40.47
C ARG A 362 1.74 -3.06 41.79
N GLY A 363 2.16 -2.39 42.85
CA GLY A 363 1.62 -2.67 44.17
C GLY A 363 0.10 -2.64 44.08
N LEU A 364 -0.55 -3.57 44.79
CA LEU A 364 -1.99 -3.58 45.06
C LEU A 364 -2.52 -2.26 45.66
N ASP A 365 -1.63 -1.30 45.92
CA ASP A 365 -1.89 0.06 46.40
C ASP A 365 -2.22 1.05 45.26
N ASP A 366 -1.79 0.81 44.00
CA ASP A 366 -2.01 1.73 42.88
C ASP A 366 -3.40 1.61 42.24
N GLU A 367 -4.03 0.43 42.18
CA GLU A 367 -5.39 0.29 41.63
C GLU A 367 -6.46 0.89 42.57
N GLU A 368 -6.24 0.86 43.88
CA GLU A 368 -7.09 1.55 44.85
C GLU A 368 -6.85 3.08 44.81
N MET A 369 -5.63 3.53 44.49
CA MET A 369 -5.31 4.94 44.27
C MET A 369 -5.82 5.47 42.93
N GLU A 370 -5.74 4.70 41.83
CA GLU A 370 -6.26 5.07 40.51
C GLU A 370 -7.78 5.07 40.49
N SER A 371 -8.45 4.08 41.12
CA SER A 371 -9.92 4.12 41.25
C SER A 371 -10.42 5.26 42.14
N ARG A 372 -9.64 5.69 43.14
CA ARG A 372 -9.90 6.91 43.92
C ARG A 372 -9.58 8.18 43.12
N ALA A 373 -8.52 8.19 42.31
CA ALA A 373 -8.13 9.32 41.45
C ALA A 373 -9.11 9.52 40.28
N ASP A 374 -9.64 8.45 39.69
CA ASP A 374 -10.62 8.50 38.62
C ASP A 374 -12.01 8.84 39.14
N LYS A 375 -12.39 8.35 40.34
CA LYS A 375 -13.58 8.88 41.04
C LYS A 375 -13.44 10.35 41.41
N LYS A 376 -12.24 10.82 41.74
CA LYS A 376 -11.97 12.24 42.02
C LYS A 376 -12.00 13.08 40.74
N ARG A 377 -11.41 12.60 39.64
CA ARG A 377 -11.44 13.27 38.32
C ARG A 377 -12.85 13.33 37.74
N LYS A 378 -13.65 12.25 37.82
CA LYS A 378 -15.06 12.27 37.42
C LYS A 378 -15.91 13.23 38.24
N LYS A 379 -15.71 13.28 39.57
CA LYS A 379 -16.40 14.27 40.42
C LYS A 379 -15.98 15.70 40.09
N GLU A 380 -14.71 15.95 39.81
CA GLU A 380 -14.22 17.27 39.41
C GLU A 380 -14.70 17.69 38.01
N GLU A 381 -14.81 16.76 37.06
CA GLU A 381 -15.40 17.01 35.74
C GLU A 381 -16.92 17.27 35.84
N GLU A 382 -17.66 16.46 36.60
CA GLU A 382 -19.08 16.70 36.87
C GLU A 382 -19.31 18.04 37.59
N GLU A 383 -18.44 18.44 38.51
CA GLU A 383 -18.54 19.74 39.19
C GLU A 383 -18.14 20.90 38.26
N LYS A 384 -17.19 20.72 37.35
CA LYS A 384 -16.84 21.70 36.31
C LYS A 384 -17.98 21.84 35.30
N VAL A 385 -18.63 20.75 34.91
CA VAL A 385 -19.81 20.77 34.02
C VAL A 385 -20.99 21.42 34.71
N LYS A 386 -21.25 21.13 36.00
CA LYS A 386 -22.29 21.83 36.78
C LYS A 386 -21.99 23.32 36.93
N LYS A 387 -20.73 23.69 37.18
CA LYS A 387 -20.32 25.10 37.18
C LYS A 387 -20.57 25.70 35.80
N ALA A 388 -20.11 25.07 34.72
CA ALA A 388 -20.27 25.56 33.34
C ALA A 388 -21.74 25.70 32.89
N ALA A 389 -22.64 24.83 33.37
CA ALA A 389 -24.08 24.91 33.12
C ALA A 389 -24.79 26.05 33.87
N GLU A 390 -24.16 26.62 34.91
CA GLU A 390 -24.68 27.81 35.61
C GLU A 390 -24.16 29.10 34.96
N SER A 391 -25.09 29.96 34.53
CA SER A 391 -24.77 31.25 33.91
C SER A 391 -24.01 32.17 34.89
N GLN A 392 -23.13 33.01 34.35
CA GLN A 392 -22.26 33.89 35.15
C GLN A 392 -23.04 34.82 36.09
N ALA A 393 -24.26 35.23 35.69
CA ALA A 393 -25.17 36.02 36.52
C ALA A 393 -25.65 35.25 37.76
N VAL A 394 -25.97 33.96 37.64
CA VAL A 394 -26.39 33.10 38.75
C VAL A 394 -25.24 32.85 39.73
N ARG A 395 -24.01 32.70 39.21
CA ARG A 395 -22.81 32.56 40.07
C ARG A 395 -22.51 33.83 40.88
N ASN A 396 -22.75 35.01 40.30
CA ASN A 396 -22.54 36.27 41.01
C ASN A 396 -23.66 36.54 42.04
N LEU A 397 -24.90 36.10 41.78
CA LEU A 397 -25.99 36.16 42.74
C LEU A 397 -25.78 35.23 43.96
N LYS A 398 -25.22 34.03 43.76
CA LYS A 398 -24.88 33.11 44.86
C LYS A 398 -23.80 33.62 45.82
N LYS A 399 -22.94 34.55 45.37
CA LYS A 399 -21.87 35.14 46.19
C LYS A 399 -22.35 36.29 47.08
N VAL A 400 -23.59 36.73 46.93
CA VAL A 400 -24.17 37.77 47.80
C VAL A 400 -24.44 37.15 49.17
N ASN A 401 -24.00 37.82 50.23
CA ASN A 401 -24.10 37.32 51.60
C ASN A 401 -25.57 37.34 52.05
N THR A 402 -26.26 36.19 52.01
CA THR A 402 -27.69 36.09 52.37
C THR A 402 -27.93 35.98 53.89
N THR A 403 -26.89 36.13 54.71
CA THR A 403 -26.99 36.11 56.16
C THR A 403 -27.73 37.37 56.65
N GLY A 404 -29.01 37.21 57.01
CA GLY A 404 -29.86 38.32 57.50
C GLY A 404 -31.12 38.59 56.65
N MET A 405 -31.23 38.01 55.45
CA MET A 405 -32.47 38.07 54.66
C MET A 405 -33.42 36.93 55.04
N LYS A 406 -34.67 37.28 55.35
CA LYS A 406 -35.75 36.33 55.66
C LYS A 406 -36.09 35.52 54.40
N LYS A 407 -36.19 34.19 54.51
CA LYS A 407 -36.45 33.33 53.35
C LYS A 407 -37.88 33.55 52.86
N MET A 408 -38.09 33.53 51.54
CA MET A 408 -39.43 33.65 50.93
C MET A 408 -40.41 32.57 51.41
N SER A 409 -39.91 31.41 51.84
CA SER A 409 -40.71 30.36 52.49
C SER A 409 -41.37 30.80 53.80
N ASP A 410 -40.83 31.81 54.47
CA ASP A 410 -41.36 32.34 55.72
C ASP A 410 -42.42 33.45 55.49
N PHE A 411 -42.55 33.93 54.24
CA PHE A 411 -43.59 34.90 53.84
C PHE A 411 -44.89 34.21 53.40
N PHE A 412 -44.80 33.01 52.85
CA PHE A 412 -45.98 32.19 52.50
C PHE A 412 -46.29 31.22 53.63
N GLY A 413 -46.73 31.77 54.76
CA GLY A 413 -47.25 30.99 55.88
C GLY A 413 -48.34 30.02 55.41
N LYS A 414 -48.09 28.74 55.66
CA LYS A 414 -49.00 27.61 55.39
C LYS A 414 -50.33 27.88 56.12
N ALA A 415 -51.41 28.08 55.37
CA ALA A 415 -52.75 28.22 55.94
C ALA A 415 -53.04 27.02 56.86
N ALA A 416 -53.40 27.29 58.12
CA ALA A 416 -53.71 26.27 59.10
C ALA A 416 -54.92 25.44 58.62
N ALA A 417 -54.70 24.14 58.40
CA ALA A 417 -55.78 23.20 58.15
C ALA A 417 -56.69 23.15 59.40
N LYS A 418 -57.96 23.54 59.22
CA LYS A 418 -59.02 23.39 60.22
C LYS A 418 -59.09 21.91 60.65
N LYS A 419 -58.90 21.65 61.95
CA LYS A 419 -59.27 20.37 62.58
C LYS A 419 -60.79 20.20 62.47
N LYS A 420 -61.24 19.13 61.82
CA LYS A 420 -62.57 18.55 62.08
C LYS A 420 -62.47 17.80 63.41
N THR A 421 -63.28 18.23 64.37
CA THR A 421 -63.83 17.41 65.45
C THR A 421 -65.32 17.38 65.24
#